data_AF-D6X176-F1
#
_entry.id   AF-D6X176-F1
#
_cell.length_a   1.000
_cell.length_b   1.000
_cell.length_c   1.000
_cell.angle_alpha   90.00
_cell.angle_beta   90.00
_cell.angle_gamma   90.00
#
_symmetry.space_group_name_H-M   'P 1'
#
loop_
_entity.id
_entity.type
_entity.pdbx_description
1 polymer ?
#
loop_
_entity_poly.entity_id
_entity_poly.type
_entity_poly.pdbx_seq_one_letter_code
_entity_poly.pdbx_strand_id
1 'polypeptide(L)'
;MSLWRINRTDRSLLFENLKICTEETQFFSKHCRSHPVIHIDLGSVRGSSFTEVKHKLALAINCTFEEHSYLVKKTDDGTLAWASDKLNMSSIDVEDFENFYVKKKCASSSEADLEHSLRFLSKVLHTHYEEKVFILIDEYDAPAVGLVFESCPNKDDIGLINDCLKRFMANTLKFNNYIKRSLIFACVRLAGALSISRAITTTKINCLVCWNCVVKS
;
A
#
# COMPACT_ATOMS: atom_id res chain seq x y z
N MET A 1 2.66 -9.85 -13.02
CA MET A 1 2.44 -8.60 -13.78
C MET A 1 1.18 -7.98 -13.20
N SER A 2 1.31 -7.02 -12.29
CA SER A 2 0.17 -6.44 -11.58
C SER A 2 -0.71 -5.68 -12.58
N LEU A 3 -2.03 -5.94 -12.54
CA LEU A 3 -3.06 -5.29 -13.37
C LEU A 3 -3.04 -3.75 -13.29
N TRP A 4 -2.32 -3.19 -12.33
CA TRP A 4 -2.24 -1.76 -12.02
C TRP A 4 -1.20 -1.00 -12.85
N ARG A 5 -0.37 -1.70 -13.63
CA ARG A 5 0.87 -1.16 -14.22
C ARG A 5 0.80 -0.83 -15.72
N ILE A 6 -0.36 -0.34 -16.21
CA ILE A 6 -0.57 0.02 -17.63
C ILE A 6 -0.65 1.55 -17.79
N ASN A 7 0.05 2.04 -18.81
CA ASN A 7 0.24 3.45 -19.16
C ASN A 7 -1.08 4.21 -19.39
N ARG A 8 -1.10 5.52 -19.09
CA ARG A 8 -2.27 6.42 -18.93
C ARG A 8 -3.11 6.73 -20.19
N THR A 9 -3.09 5.93 -21.24
CA THR A 9 -4.14 5.99 -22.27
C THR A 9 -5.46 5.50 -21.67
N ASP A 10 -6.59 6.01 -22.17
CA ASP A 10 -7.89 5.99 -21.51
C ASP A 10 -8.25 4.63 -20.88
N ARG A 11 -8.17 4.55 -19.54
CA ARG A 11 -8.40 3.30 -18.79
C ARG A 11 -9.88 2.91 -18.73
N SER A 12 -10.79 3.77 -19.22
CA SER A 12 -12.18 3.39 -19.49
C SER A 12 -12.26 2.23 -20.47
N LEU A 13 -11.33 2.15 -21.43
CA LEU A 13 -11.17 1.08 -22.41
C LEU A 13 -11.02 -0.30 -21.76
N LEU A 14 -10.45 -0.37 -20.54
CA LEU A 14 -10.31 -1.63 -19.79
C LEU A 14 -11.66 -2.24 -19.38
N PHE A 15 -12.72 -1.42 -19.36
CA PHE A 15 -14.04 -1.80 -18.88
C PHE A 15 -15.10 -1.80 -19.98
N GLU A 16 -14.79 -1.39 -21.21
CA GLU A 16 -15.78 -1.23 -22.30
C GLU A 16 -16.63 -2.47 -22.55
N ASN A 17 -16.06 -3.66 -22.36
CA ASN A 17 -16.75 -4.94 -22.56
C ASN A 17 -17.26 -5.59 -21.27
N LEU A 18 -17.14 -4.92 -20.12
CA LEU A 18 -17.58 -5.43 -18.83
C LEU A 18 -18.99 -4.93 -18.52
N LYS A 19 -19.80 -5.79 -17.92
CA LYS A 19 -21.17 -5.47 -17.49
C LYS A 19 -21.27 -4.21 -16.65
N ILE A 20 -20.24 -3.91 -15.87
CA ILE A 20 -20.20 -2.68 -15.08
C ILE A 20 -20.21 -1.42 -15.95
N CYS A 21 -19.61 -1.44 -17.14
CA CYS A 21 -19.62 -0.33 -18.07
C CYS A 21 -20.84 -0.35 -18.99
N THR A 22 -21.35 -1.54 -19.36
CA THR A 22 -22.44 -1.67 -20.35
C THR A 22 -23.84 -1.67 -19.73
N GLU A 23 -24.02 -2.25 -18.54
CA GLU A 23 -25.31 -2.40 -17.85
C GLU A 23 -25.43 -1.38 -16.69
N GLU A 24 -24.34 -1.12 -15.96
CA GLU A 24 -24.31 -0.23 -14.77
C GLU A 24 -23.67 1.15 -15.06
N THR A 25 -24.02 1.74 -16.21
CA THR A 25 -23.42 2.99 -16.73
C THR A 25 -23.44 4.18 -15.76
N GLN A 26 -24.53 4.36 -15.00
CA GLN A 26 -24.65 5.43 -14.01
C GLN A 26 -23.69 5.23 -12.82
N PHE A 27 -23.53 3.98 -12.36
CA PHE A 27 -22.58 3.66 -11.31
C PHE A 27 -21.14 3.82 -11.81
N PHE A 28 -20.85 3.31 -13.00
CA PHE A 28 -19.53 3.39 -13.61
C PHE A 28 -19.10 4.83 -13.86
N SER A 29 -19.93 5.66 -14.47
CA SER A 29 -19.60 7.08 -14.70
C SER A 29 -19.36 7.86 -13.40
N LYS A 30 -20.09 7.52 -12.33
CA LYS A 30 -19.95 8.17 -11.01
C LYS A 30 -18.68 7.76 -10.26
N HIS A 31 -18.24 6.50 -10.38
CA HIS A 31 -17.16 5.94 -9.56
C HIS A 31 -15.87 5.66 -10.34
N CYS A 32 -15.93 5.51 -11.65
CA CYS A 32 -14.75 5.28 -12.48
C CYS A 32 -13.85 6.52 -12.42
N ARG A 33 -12.60 6.31 -12.00
CA ARG A 33 -11.54 7.34 -11.91
C ARG A 33 -11.81 8.48 -10.92
N SER A 34 -12.85 8.42 -10.09
CA SER A 34 -13.18 9.51 -9.16
C SER A 34 -12.45 9.43 -7.83
N HIS A 35 -11.83 8.29 -7.49
CA HIS A 35 -11.21 8.10 -6.18
C HIS A 35 -9.70 7.81 -6.29
N PRO A 36 -8.84 8.53 -5.54
CA PRO A 36 -7.44 8.14 -5.41
C PRO A 36 -7.33 6.82 -4.65
N VAL A 37 -6.43 5.95 -5.12
CA VAL A 37 -6.20 4.63 -4.54
C VAL A 37 -4.72 4.48 -4.21
N ILE A 38 -4.44 4.02 -2.99
CA ILE A 38 -3.13 3.51 -2.58
C ILE A 38 -3.22 1.99 -2.58
N HIS A 39 -2.29 1.32 -3.25
CA HIS A 39 -2.16 -0.13 -3.20
C HIS A 39 -0.80 -0.50 -2.60
N ILE A 40 -0.81 -1.30 -1.54
CA ILE A 40 0.41 -1.85 -0.94
C ILE A 40 0.33 -3.38 -0.90
N ASP A 41 1.39 -4.02 -1.39
CA ASP A 41 1.57 -5.47 -1.35
C ASP A 41 2.58 -5.82 -0.27
N LEU A 42 2.13 -6.55 0.76
CA LEU A 42 2.96 -6.98 1.88
C LEU A 42 3.52 -8.40 1.68
N GLY A 43 3.28 -9.04 0.52
CA GLY A 43 3.65 -10.42 0.23
C GLY A 43 5.14 -10.71 0.41
N SER A 44 6.00 -9.74 0.07
CA SER A 44 7.45 -9.81 0.24
C SER A 44 7.96 -9.42 1.62
N VAL A 45 7.10 -8.88 2.50
CA VAL A 45 7.48 -8.39 3.83
C VAL A 45 7.51 -9.56 4.81
N ARG A 46 8.54 -10.40 4.71
CA ARG A 46 8.78 -11.59 5.54
C ARG A 46 10.25 -11.65 5.93
N GLY A 47 10.62 -12.33 7.01
CA GLY A 47 12.03 -12.48 7.37
C GLY A 47 12.23 -13.13 8.72
N SER A 48 13.49 -13.42 9.03
CA SER A 48 13.89 -14.10 10.26
C SER A 48 14.42 -13.15 11.36
N SER A 49 14.34 -11.83 11.13
CA SER A 49 14.72 -10.80 12.10
C SER A 49 13.92 -9.51 11.92
N PHE A 50 13.82 -8.70 12.97
CA PHE A 50 13.15 -7.40 12.90
C PHE A 50 13.78 -6.47 11.86
N THR A 51 15.11 -6.45 11.78
CA THR A 51 15.84 -5.61 10.81
C THR A 51 15.48 -5.96 9.37
N GLU A 52 15.40 -7.26 9.05
CA GLU A 52 15.05 -7.72 7.71
C GLU A 52 13.61 -7.37 7.34
N VAL A 53 12.66 -7.63 8.25
CA VAL A 53 11.24 -7.30 8.03
C VAL A 53 11.05 -5.80 7.87
N LYS A 54 11.71 -4.97 8.71
CA LYS A 54 11.68 -3.50 8.58
C LYS A 54 12.19 -3.06 7.22
N HIS A 55 13.31 -3.62 6.77
CA HIS A 55 13.88 -3.28 5.46
C HIS A 55 12.93 -3.64 4.32
N LYS A 56 12.31 -4.83 4.36
CA LYS A 56 11.34 -5.26 3.34
C LYS A 56 10.05 -4.44 3.38
N LEU A 57 9.59 -4.01 4.56
CA LEU A 57 8.48 -3.07 4.69
C LEU A 57 8.80 -1.73 4.02
N ALA A 58 10.01 -1.20 4.23
CA ALA A 58 10.47 0.00 3.55
C ALA A 58 10.47 -0.15 2.02
N LEU A 59 10.89 -1.31 1.51
CA LEU A 59 10.83 -1.59 0.07
C LEU A 59 9.39 -1.64 -0.46
N ALA A 60 8.44 -2.24 0.27
CA ALA A 60 7.03 -2.26 -0.11
C ALA A 60 6.42 -0.85 -0.15
N ILE A 61 6.76 -0.02 0.84
CA ILE A 61 6.38 1.41 0.89
C ILE A 61 7.00 2.14 -0.31
N ASN A 62 8.29 1.95 -0.58
CA ASN A 62 8.95 2.57 -1.73
C ASN A 62 8.25 2.24 -3.05
N CYS A 63 7.94 0.96 -3.31
CA CYS A 63 7.19 0.57 -4.50
C CYS A 63 5.81 1.23 -4.56
N THR A 64 5.14 1.39 -3.41
CA THR A 64 3.86 2.10 -3.33
C THR A 64 4.01 3.57 -3.75
N PHE A 65 5.06 4.26 -3.29
CA PHE A 65 5.34 5.65 -3.68
C PHE A 65 5.74 5.79 -5.16
N GLU A 66 6.45 4.81 -5.73
CA GLU A 66 6.82 4.79 -7.15
C GLU A 66 5.60 4.79 -8.08
N GLU A 67 4.51 4.10 -7.69
CA GLU A 67 3.23 4.12 -8.42
C GLU A 67 2.62 5.54 -8.50
N HIS A 68 3.01 6.42 -7.57
CA HIS A 68 2.58 7.81 -7.49
C HIS A 68 3.66 8.82 -7.90
N SER A 69 4.67 8.40 -8.65
CA SER A 69 5.72 9.26 -9.22
C SER A 69 5.19 10.49 -9.97
N TYR A 70 3.98 10.42 -10.53
CA TYR A 70 3.31 11.51 -11.21
C TYR A 70 2.97 12.72 -10.33
N LEU A 71 3.03 12.59 -9.00
CA LEU A 71 2.79 13.69 -8.07
C LEU A 71 3.97 14.66 -8.04
N VAL A 72 5.15 14.22 -8.44
CA VAL A 72 6.39 15.00 -8.43
C VAL A 72 6.99 15.12 -9.83
N LYS A 73 7.76 16.18 -10.05
CA LYS A 73 8.57 16.40 -11.25
C LYS A 73 9.99 16.76 -10.82
N LYS A 74 10.96 16.44 -11.68
CA LYS A 74 12.33 16.93 -11.50
C LYS A 74 12.45 18.33 -12.08
N THR A 75 13.09 19.23 -11.34
CA THR A 75 13.47 20.56 -11.79
C THR A 75 14.84 20.54 -12.47
N ASP A 76 15.23 21.65 -13.10
CA ASP A 76 16.49 21.74 -13.87
C ASP A 76 17.73 21.60 -12.98
N ASP A 77 17.63 21.98 -11.70
CA ASP A 77 18.64 21.80 -10.66
C ASP A 77 18.69 20.36 -10.10
N GLY A 78 17.84 19.46 -10.59
CA GLY A 78 17.82 18.05 -10.23
C GLY A 78 17.07 17.73 -8.93
N THR A 79 16.46 18.73 -8.28
CA THR A 79 15.60 18.55 -7.11
C THR A 79 14.20 18.08 -7.52
N LEU A 80 13.44 17.54 -6.56
CA LEU A 80 12.03 17.25 -6.77
C LEU A 80 11.18 18.45 -6.41
N ALA A 81 10.12 18.67 -7.17
CA ALA A 81 9.06 19.62 -6.88
C ALA A 81 7.71 18.95 -7.16
N TRP A 82 6.63 19.50 -6.59
CA TRP A 82 5.30 19.03 -6.92
C TRP A 82 4.98 19.23 -8.41
N ALA A 83 4.36 18.23 -9.02
CA ALA A 83 4.01 18.27 -10.44
C ALA A 83 2.78 19.15 -10.73
N SER A 84 1.96 19.41 -9.72
CA SER A 84 0.68 20.12 -9.83
C SER A 84 0.60 21.26 -8.83
N ASP A 85 0.13 22.43 -9.27
CA ASP A 85 -0.05 23.60 -8.41
C ASP A 85 -1.13 23.37 -7.33
N LYS A 86 -2.00 22.36 -7.52
CA LYS A 86 -2.95 21.91 -6.47
C LYS A 86 -2.24 21.40 -5.22
N LEU A 87 -1.03 20.86 -5.38
CA LEU A 87 -0.17 20.44 -4.29
C LEU A 87 0.57 21.67 -3.74
N ASN A 88 -0.19 22.61 -3.18
CA ASN A 88 0.34 23.78 -2.45
C ASN A 88 0.84 23.36 -1.06
N MET A 89 1.75 22.39 -1.04
CA MET A 89 2.40 21.86 0.16
C MET A 89 3.83 22.38 0.26
N SER A 90 4.41 22.30 1.45
CA SER A 90 5.74 22.88 1.72
C SER A 90 6.86 22.12 1.01
N SER A 91 8.04 22.73 0.89
CA SER A 91 9.24 22.05 0.39
C SER A 91 9.64 20.85 1.27
N ILE A 92 9.34 20.91 2.58
CA ILE A 92 9.55 19.80 3.52
C ILE A 92 8.69 18.60 3.13
N ASP A 93 7.43 18.81 2.74
CA ASP A 93 6.58 17.71 2.27
C ASP A 93 7.15 17.06 0.98
N VAL A 94 7.83 17.81 0.12
CA VAL A 94 8.48 17.23 -1.08
C VAL A 94 9.68 16.37 -0.70
N GLU A 95 10.49 16.82 0.26
CA GLU A 95 11.62 16.05 0.80
C GLU A 95 11.13 14.77 1.47
N ASP A 96 10.06 14.83 2.26
CA ASP A 96 9.44 13.64 2.86
C ASP A 96 8.95 12.67 1.78
N PHE A 97 8.33 13.17 0.71
CA PHE A 97 7.96 12.32 -0.43
C PHE A 97 9.19 11.69 -1.09
N GLU A 98 10.26 12.46 -1.29
CA GLU A 98 11.52 11.96 -1.83
C GLU A 98 12.13 10.85 -0.96
N ASN A 99 12.05 11.00 0.37
CA ASN A 99 12.58 10.02 1.31
C ASN A 99 11.96 8.64 1.11
N PHE A 100 10.67 8.56 0.81
CA PHE A 100 10.00 7.30 0.50
C PHE A 100 10.11 6.90 -0.98
N TYR A 101 10.19 7.86 -1.90
CA TYR A 101 10.28 7.62 -3.34
C TYR A 101 11.66 7.12 -3.79
N VAL A 102 12.75 7.62 -3.19
CA VAL A 102 14.11 7.19 -3.49
C VAL A 102 14.44 5.94 -2.67
N LYS A 103 14.55 4.80 -3.36
CA LYS A 103 14.78 3.48 -2.74
C LYS A 103 15.86 3.44 -1.66
N LYS A 104 17.01 4.08 -1.90
CA LYS A 104 18.12 4.12 -0.93
C LYS A 104 17.75 4.88 0.35
N LYS A 105 17.05 6.02 0.23
CA LYS A 105 16.59 6.83 1.37
C LYS A 105 15.52 6.06 2.15
N CYS A 106 14.57 5.46 1.44
CA CYS A 106 13.48 4.71 2.06
C CYS A 106 13.99 3.49 2.84
N ALA A 107 14.95 2.76 2.27
CA ALA A 107 15.59 1.62 2.94
C ALA A 107 16.28 1.98 4.27
N SER A 108 16.69 3.24 4.44
CA SER A 108 17.30 3.77 5.67
C SER A 108 16.33 4.46 6.62
N SER A 109 15.04 4.54 6.28
CA SER A 109 14.03 5.21 7.10
C SER A 109 13.91 4.58 8.49
N SER A 110 13.59 5.45 9.47
CA SER A 110 13.31 5.01 10.83
C SER A 110 11.97 4.26 10.88
N GLU A 111 11.73 3.55 11.98
CA GLU A 111 10.44 2.89 12.19
C GLU A 111 9.28 3.90 12.20
N ALA A 112 9.44 5.04 12.88
CA ALA A 112 8.43 6.09 12.95
C ALA A 112 8.10 6.66 11.57
N ASP A 113 9.09 6.84 10.70
CA ASP A 113 8.88 7.31 9.33
C ASP A 113 8.04 6.31 8.54
N LEU A 114 8.40 5.01 8.61
CA LEU A 114 7.67 3.96 7.92
C LEU A 114 6.22 3.86 8.41
N GLU A 115 5.99 3.99 9.72
CA GLU A 115 4.65 4.00 10.32
C GLU A 115 3.76 5.14 9.81
N HIS A 116 4.35 6.31 9.51
CA HIS A 116 3.61 7.48 9.03
C HIS A 116 3.52 7.57 7.50
N SER A 117 4.31 6.78 6.77
CA SER A 117 4.46 6.84 5.31
C SER A 117 3.13 6.85 4.53
N LEU A 118 2.25 5.86 4.74
CA LEU A 118 0.99 5.77 3.99
C LEU A 118 -0.03 6.83 4.40
N ARG A 119 0.01 7.29 5.66
CA ARG A 119 -0.80 8.44 6.11
C ARG A 119 -0.35 9.71 5.40
N PHE A 120 0.96 9.91 5.27
CA PHE A 120 1.53 11.01 4.52
C PHE A 120 1.14 10.94 3.04
N LEU A 121 1.31 9.80 2.38
CA LEU A 121 0.87 9.62 0.99
C LEU A 121 -0.63 9.87 0.82
N SER A 122 -1.45 9.46 1.80
CA SER A 122 -2.90 9.74 1.79
C SER A 122 -3.20 11.23 1.85
N LYS A 123 -2.45 12.00 2.65
CA LYS A 123 -2.54 13.48 2.69
C LYS A 123 -2.23 14.07 1.32
N VAL A 124 -1.11 13.66 0.71
CA VAL A 124 -0.68 14.18 -0.61
C VAL A 124 -1.75 13.91 -1.68
N LEU A 125 -2.26 12.68 -1.75
CA LEU A 125 -3.31 12.31 -2.70
C LEU A 125 -4.62 13.05 -2.43
N HIS A 126 -5.01 13.19 -1.17
CA HIS A 126 -6.19 13.96 -0.81
C HIS A 126 -6.07 15.43 -1.25
N THR A 127 -4.91 16.06 -1.04
CA THR A 127 -4.67 17.42 -1.51
C THR A 127 -4.70 17.53 -3.04
N HIS A 128 -4.12 16.56 -3.76
CA HIS A 128 -4.09 16.58 -5.22
C HIS A 128 -5.46 16.38 -5.88
N TYR A 129 -6.26 15.44 -5.36
CA TYR A 129 -7.55 15.05 -5.95
C TYR A 129 -8.76 15.69 -5.28
N GLU A 130 -8.57 16.35 -4.13
CA GLU A 130 -9.64 16.92 -3.28
C GLU A 130 -10.68 15.86 -2.84
N GLU A 131 -10.26 14.59 -2.81
CA GLU A 131 -11.12 13.43 -2.56
C GLU A 131 -10.49 12.50 -1.52
N LYS A 132 -11.33 11.76 -0.79
CA LYS A 132 -10.81 10.79 0.20
C LYS A 132 -10.24 9.54 -0.48
N VAL A 133 -9.16 9.00 0.10
CA VAL A 133 -8.35 7.93 -0.48
C VAL A 133 -8.88 6.54 -0.12
N PHE A 134 -8.88 5.61 -1.07
CA PHE A 134 -9.06 4.19 -0.80
C PHE A 134 -7.70 3.52 -0.62
N ILE A 135 -7.56 2.65 0.38
CA ILE A 135 -6.33 1.88 0.59
C ILE A 135 -6.60 0.39 0.36
N LEU A 136 -5.85 -0.22 -0.54
CA LEU A 136 -5.86 -1.66 -0.80
C LEU A 136 -4.59 -2.26 -0.19
N ILE A 137 -4.74 -3.16 0.78
CA ILE A 137 -3.64 -3.84 1.46
C ILE A 137 -3.71 -5.30 1.04
N ASP A 138 -2.76 -5.75 0.23
CA ASP A 138 -2.65 -7.13 -0.20
C ASP A 138 -1.66 -7.92 0.66
N GLU A 139 -1.94 -9.21 0.82
CA GLU A 139 -1.18 -10.16 1.63
C GLU A 139 -0.81 -9.64 3.04
N TYR A 140 -1.77 -9.02 3.73
CA TYR A 140 -1.59 -8.43 5.06
C TYR A 140 -1.00 -9.40 6.10
N ASP A 141 -1.30 -10.67 5.97
CA ASP A 141 -0.83 -11.73 6.85
C ASP A 141 0.60 -12.19 6.53
N ALA A 142 1.20 -11.80 5.39
CA ALA A 142 2.52 -12.26 4.98
C ALA A 142 3.62 -12.03 6.04
N PRO A 143 3.72 -10.87 6.71
CA PRO A 143 4.70 -10.69 7.79
C PRO A 143 4.49 -11.64 8.97
N ALA A 144 3.24 -11.83 9.39
CA ALA A 144 2.90 -12.71 10.50
C ALA A 144 3.11 -14.19 10.14
N VAL A 145 2.76 -14.58 8.91
CA VAL A 145 3.02 -15.92 8.36
C VAL A 145 4.53 -16.16 8.28
N GLY A 146 5.32 -15.18 7.83
CA GLY A 146 6.78 -15.25 7.80
C GLY A 146 7.36 -15.59 9.18
N LEU A 147 6.88 -14.92 10.24
CA LEU A 147 7.31 -15.21 11.62
C LEU A 147 7.09 -16.68 12.03
N VAL A 148 5.95 -17.25 11.66
CA VAL A 148 5.56 -18.61 12.05
C VAL A 148 6.34 -19.67 11.26
N PHE A 149 6.59 -19.45 9.97
CA PHE A 149 7.16 -20.47 9.09
C PHE A 149 8.66 -20.33 8.83
N GLU A 150 9.23 -19.12 8.93
CA GLU A 150 10.64 -18.85 8.63
C GLU A 150 11.57 -19.01 9.86
N SER A 151 11.04 -19.58 10.96
CA SER A 151 11.79 -19.90 12.19
C SER A 151 12.59 -18.71 12.73
N CYS A 152 11.89 -17.62 13.07
CA CYS A 152 12.52 -16.46 13.73
C CYS A 152 13.13 -16.92 15.09
N PRO A 153 14.46 -16.93 15.25
CA PRO A 153 15.12 -17.54 16.40
C PRO A 153 14.95 -16.70 17.67
N ASN A 154 14.76 -15.38 17.53
CA ASN A 154 14.62 -14.46 18.65
C ASN A 154 13.14 -14.14 18.93
N LYS A 155 12.68 -14.40 20.14
CA LYS A 155 11.31 -14.07 20.58
C LYS A 155 11.07 -12.56 20.68
N ASP A 156 12.11 -11.78 20.99
CA ASP A 156 11.98 -10.32 21.10
C ASP A 156 11.70 -9.69 19.73
N ASP A 157 12.33 -10.20 18.67
CA ASP A 157 12.09 -9.78 17.28
C ASP A 157 10.63 -10.03 16.85
N ILE A 158 10.01 -11.12 17.30
CA ILE A 158 8.59 -11.41 17.03
C ILE A 158 7.71 -10.29 17.62
N GLY A 159 8.00 -9.86 18.86
CA GLY A 159 7.31 -8.76 19.51
C GLY A 159 7.47 -7.44 18.76
N LEU A 160 8.72 -7.10 18.41
CA LEU A 160 9.04 -5.87 17.67
C LEU A 160 8.36 -5.82 16.31
N ILE A 161 8.38 -6.92 15.56
CA ILE A 161 7.71 -7.02 14.25
C ILE A 161 6.21 -6.81 14.41
N ASN A 162 5.58 -7.50 15.37
CA ASN A 162 4.15 -7.37 15.62
C ASN A 162 3.75 -5.94 16.00
N ASP A 163 4.52 -5.29 16.87
CA ASP A 163 4.23 -3.94 17.32
C ASP A 163 4.49 -2.87 16.25
N CYS A 164 5.52 -3.06 15.42
CA CYS A 164 5.77 -2.25 14.23
C CYS A 164 4.59 -2.33 13.25
N LEU A 165 4.15 -3.54 12.90
CA LEU A 165 3.02 -3.75 11.99
C LEU A 165 1.71 -3.18 12.55
N LYS A 166 1.42 -3.38 13.84
CA LYS A 166 0.25 -2.78 14.49
C LYS A 166 0.26 -1.26 14.40
N ARG A 167 1.41 -0.62 14.70
CA ARG A 167 1.54 0.85 14.63
C ARG A 167 1.42 1.35 13.20
N PHE A 168 2.05 0.68 12.24
CA PHE A 168 1.92 0.97 10.81
C PHE A 168 0.46 0.91 10.35
N MET A 169 -0.26 -0.16 10.69
CA MET A 169 -1.68 -0.33 10.34
C MET A 169 -2.58 0.67 11.06
N ALA A 170 -2.32 0.94 12.34
CA ALA A 170 -3.08 1.93 13.10
C ALA A 170 -2.91 3.34 12.52
N ASN A 171 -1.70 3.74 12.16
CA ASN A 171 -1.44 5.02 11.50
C ASN A 171 -2.04 5.08 10.10
N THR A 172 -2.01 3.99 9.34
CA THR A 172 -2.55 3.91 7.98
C THR A 172 -4.08 3.96 7.95
N LEU A 173 -4.74 3.27 8.90
CA LEU A 173 -6.19 3.06 8.90
C LEU A 173 -6.94 3.84 9.97
N LYS A 174 -6.54 3.70 11.23
CA LYS A 174 -7.31 4.23 12.38
C LYS A 174 -7.10 5.73 12.57
N PHE A 175 -5.86 6.19 12.44
CA PHE A 175 -5.47 7.58 12.71
C PHE A 175 -5.30 8.42 11.42
N ASN A 176 -5.78 7.90 10.29
CA ASN A 176 -5.68 8.55 8.99
C ASN A 176 -7.02 9.19 8.60
N ASN A 177 -7.12 10.51 8.72
CA ASN A 177 -8.36 11.24 8.43
C ASN A 177 -8.65 11.37 6.92
N TYR A 178 -7.66 11.09 6.07
CA TYR A 178 -7.72 11.26 4.62
C TYR A 178 -8.31 10.05 3.89
N ILE A 179 -8.52 8.92 4.57
CA ILE A 179 -9.07 7.71 3.95
C ILE A 179 -10.60 7.74 3.91
N LYS A 180 -11.16 7.16 2.84
CA LYS A 180 -12.58 6.86 2.71
C LYS A 180 -12.87 5.47 3.29
N ARG A 181 -12.14 4.47 2.80
CA ARG A 181 -12.28 3.05 3.10
C ARG A 181 -10.97 2.33 2.83
N SER A 182 -10.83 1.14 3.41
CA SER A 182 -9.76 0.22 3.02
C SER A 182 -10.29 -1.18 2.75
N LEU A 183 -9.59 -1.87 1.87
CA LEU A 183 -9.80 -3.28 1.58
C LEU A 183 -8.53 -4.03 1.95
N ILE A 184 -8.67 -4.99 2.86
CA ILE A 184 -7.55 -5.77 3.37
C ILE A 184 -7.74 -7.21 2.90
N PHE A 185 -6.74 -7.71 2.19
CA PHE A 185 -6.63 -9.09 1.77
C PHE A 185 -5.54 -9.76 2.59
N ALA A 186 -5.85 -10.96 3.06
CA ALA A 186 -4.89 -11.88 3.65
C ALA A 186 -4.93 -13.19 2.87
N CYS A 187 -3.76 -13.75 2.59
CA CYS A 187 -3.59 -15.02 1.89
C CYS A 187 -2.65 -15.93 2.68
N VAL A 188 -3.24 -16.79 3.53
CA VAL A 188 -2.44 -17.77 4.27
C VAL A 188 -2.00 -18.85 3.28
N ARG A 189 -0.74 -18.77 2.84
CA ARG A 189 -0.13 -19.80 1.99
C ARG A 189 0.30 -20.99 2.86
N LEU A 190 -0.60 -21.96 3.05
CA LEU A 190 -0.27 -23.26 3.68
C LEU A 190 0.55 -24.14 2.72
N ALA A 191 1.80 -23.74 2.43
CA ALA A 191 2.68 -24.55 1.59
C ALA A 191 3.42 -25.64 2.38
N GLY A 192 3.48 -25.55 3.71
CA GLY A 192 4.27 -26.46 4.56
C GLY A 192 3.48 -27.48 5.39
N ALA A 193 2.16 -27.34 5.52
CA ALA A 193 1.35 -28.22 6.38
C ALA A 193 0.73 -29.42 5.65
N LEU A 194 0.79 -29.45 4.32
CA LEU A 194 0.18 -30.49 3.48
C LEU A 194 1.25 -31.24 2.68
N SER A 195 2.22 -31.83 3.37
CA SER A 195 3.07 -32.89 2.82
C SER A 195 2.35 -34.25 2.84
N ILE A 196 1.08 -34.28 2.42
CA ILE A 196 0.33 -35.51 2.16
C ILE A 196 -0.22 -35.41 0.74
N SER A 197 0.41 -36.18 -0.15
CA SER A 197 -0.01 -36.55 -1.51
C SER A 197 -0.15 -35.46 -2.58
N ARG A 198 0.40 -35.80 -3.75
CA ARG A 198 0.38 -35.08 -5.03
C ARG A 198 -1.02 -34.52 -5.35
N ALA A 199 -1.03 -33.32 -5.94
CA ALA A 199 -2.17 -32.62 -6.56
C ALA A 199 -3.14 -31.90 -5.60
N ILE A 200 -2.66 -30.85 -4.92
CA ILE A 200 -3.54 -29.76 -4.46
C ILE A 200 -2.90 -28.45 -4.95
N THR A 201 -3.51 -27.86 -5.96
CA THR A 201 -3.30 -26.46 -6.38
C THR A 201 -3.36 -25.55 -5.16
N THR A 202 -2.37 -24.65 -5.03
CA THR A 202 -2.28 -23.59 -4.03
C THR A 202 -3.67 -23.03 -3.65
N THR A 203 -4.24 -23.49 -2.54
CA THR A 203 -5.54 -22.97 -2.09
C THR A 203 -5.30 -21.58 -1.51
N LYS A 204 -5.48 -20.54 -2.34
CA LYS A 204 -5.61 -19.16 -1.85
C LYS A 204 -6.90 -19.08 -1.05
N ILE A 205 -6.80 -19.09 0.27
CA ILE A 205 -7.92 -18.70 1.14
C ILE A 205 -7.83 -17.18 1.26
N ASN A 206 -8.63 -16.47 0.46
CA ASN A 206 -8.74 -15.02 0.54
C ASN A 206 -9.66 -14.66 1.70
N CYS A 207 -9.10 -14.14 2.78
CA CYS A 207 -9.90 -13.47 3.81
C CYS A 207 -10.11 -12.01 3.40
N LEU A 208 -11.34 -11.66 3.04
CA LEU A 208 -11.73 -10.28 2.74
C LEU A 208 -12.18 -9.59 4.03
N VAL A 209 -11.40 -8.63 4.53
CA VAL A 209 -11.85 -7.75 5.61
C VAL A 209 -12.10 -6.37 5.00
N CYS A 210 -13.37 -5.99 4.90
CA CYS A 210 -13.76 -4.63 4.53
C CYS A 210 -13.78 -3.77 5.80
N TRP A 211 -12.81 -2.87 5.94
CA TRP A 211 -12.77 -1.97 7.09
C TRP A 211 -13.60 -0.71 6.80
N ASN A 212 -14.81 -0.67 7.35
CA ASN A 212 -15.65 0.52 7.32
C ASN A 212 -15.15 1.55 8.35
N CYS A 213 -14.39 2.55 7.89
CA CYS A 213 -14.12 3.73 8.71
C CYS A 213 -15.43 4.56 8.80
N VAL A 214 -16.29 4.27 9.76
CA VAL A 214 -17.41 5.16 10.11
C VAL A 214 -16.79 6.39 10.77
N VAL A 215 -16.34 7.35 9.97
CA VAL A 215 -16.06 8.70 10.44
C VAL A 215 -17.44 9.26 10.81
N LYS A 216 -17.71 9.34 12.12
CA LYS A 216 -18.83 10.13 12.63
C LYS A 216 -18.66 11.54 12.07
N SER A 217 -19.72 11.97 11.38
CA SER A 217 -20.01 13.34 10.92
C SER A 217 -19.71 14.38 11.97
#